data_AF-A0A535VDZ5-F1
#
_entry.id   AF-A0A535VDZ5-F1
#
_cell.length_a   1.000
_cell.length_b   1.000
_cell.length_c   1.000
_cell.angle_alpha   90.00
_cell.angle_beta   90.00
_cell.angle_gamma   90.00
#
_symmetry.space_group_name_H-M   'P 1'
#
loop_
_entity.id
_entity.type
_entity.pdbx_description
1 polymer ?
#
loop_
_entity_poly.entity_id
_entity_poly.type
_entity_poly.pdbx_seq_one_letter_code
_entity_poly.pdbx_strand_id
1 'polypeptide(L)'
;LKIARQRRDFQYKTAKPYTEQYQMIAVEKLQMLNMIQKHSLAKSIMDASWGAFLDILEEKAARAGHQVIRVNPRFTSQKCHKCGEIVQKSLSVRTHLCPFCGYVADRDVNAAKNILAKARAWPSGTVSAGSPVELRSPQL
;
A
#
# COMPACT_ATOMS: atom_id res chain seq x y z
N LEU A 1 18.03 -3.85 -22.83
CA LEU A 1 16.99 -2.98 -23.41
C LEU A 1 15.61 -3.64 -23.56
N LYS A 2 15.50 -4.87 -24.12
CA LYS A 2 14.20 -5.55 -24.37
C LYS A 2 13.39 -5.86 -23.10
N ILE A 3 14.02 -6.49 -22.10
CA ILE A 3 13.35 -6.92 -20.86
C ILE A 3 12.85 -5.72 -20.03
N ALA A 4 13.68 -4.68 -19.87
CA ALA A 4 13.30 -3.48 -19.13
C ALA A 4 12.08 -2.76 -19.74
N ARG A 5 11.98 -2.71 -21.08
CA ARG A 5 10.81 -2.15 -21.77
C ARG A 5 9.56 -2.99 -21.56
N GLN A 6 9.67 -4.32 -21.62
CA GLN A 6 8.54 -5.22 -21.36
C GLN A 6 8.02 -5.11 -19.92
N ARG A 7 8.91 -5.04 -18.92
CA ARG A 7 8.52 -4.83 -17.51
C ARG A 7 7.77 -3.51 -17.34
N ARG A 8 8.29 -2.43 -17.93
CA ARG A 8 7.65 -1.11 -17.88
C ARG A 8 6.29 -1.09 -18.58
N ASP A 9 6.19 -1.72 -19.75
CA ASP A 9 4.92 -1.86 -20.48
C ASP A 9 3.88 -2.64 -19.66
N PHE A 10 4.29 -3.75 -19.02
CA PHE A 10 3.43 -4.50 -18.12
C PHE A 10 2.93 -3.64 -16.95
N GLN A 11 3.80 -2.88 -16.30
CA GLN A 11 3.44 -1.98 -15.21
C GLN A 11 2.44 -0.90 -15.66
N TYR A 12 2.66 -0.30 -16.83
CA TYR A 12 1.75 0.69 -17.39
C TYR A 12 0.36 0.11 -17.70
N LYS A 13 0.32 -1.08 -18.30
CA LYS A 13 -0.93 -1.79 -18.59
C LYS A 13 -1.67 -2.18 -17.32
N THR A 14 -0.92 -2.56 -16.27
CA THR A 14 -1.48 -2.91 -14.97
C THR A 14 -2.05 -1.68 -14.25
N ALA A 15 -1.37 -0.54 -14.31
CA ALA A 15 -1.80 0.68 -13.64
C ALA A 15 -3.05 1.31 -14.28
N LYS A 16 -3.15 1.23 -15.61
CA LYS A 16 -4.20 1.87 -16.42
C LYS A 16 -5.63 1.66 -15.89
N PRO A 17 -6.15 0.42 -15.70
CA PRO A 17 -7.52 0.22 -15.27
C PRO A 17 -7.81 0.82 -13.89
N TYR A 18 -6.83 0.82 -12.98
CA TYR A 18 -7.02 1.45 -11.67
C TYR A 18 -7.19 2.96 -11.78
N THR A 19 -6.37 3.60 -12.61
CA THR A 19 -6.43 5.05 -12.82
C THR A 19 -7.59 5.50 -13.70
N GLU A 20 -8.26 4.59 -14.40
CA GLU A 20 -9.48 4.93 -15.18
C GLU A 20 -10.75 4.72 -14.36
N GLN A 21 -10.75 3.80 -13.40
CA GLN A 21 -11.93 3.43 -12.63
C GLN A 21 -12.03 4.14 -11.28
N TYR A 22 -10.90 4.52 -10.68
CA TYR A 22 -10.87 5.03 -9.31
C TYR A 22 -10.22 6.41 -9.23
N GLN A 23 -10.92 7.34 -8.59
CA GLN A 23 -10.44 8.70 -8.32
C GLN A 23 -9.45 8.76 -7.15
N MET A 24 -9.49 7.75 -6.27
CA MET A 24 -8.59 7.60 -5.14
C MET A 24 -8.16 6.14 -5.00
N ILE A 25 -6.85 5.91 -4.93
CA ILE A 25 -6.24 4.58 -4.81
C ILE A 25 -5.36 4.58 -3.55
N ALA A 26 -5.60 3.64 -2.64
CA ALA A 26 -4.82 3.51 -1.42
C ALA A 26 -3.86 2.32 -1.51
N VAL A 27 -2.59 2.54 -1.17
CA VAL A 27 -1.53 1.52 -1.21
C VAL A 27 -0.70 1.56 0.06
N GLU A 28 -0.02 0.47 0.37
CA GLU A 28 0.97 0.48 1.46
C GLU A 28 2.23 1.24 1.07
N LYS A 29 2.76 2.02 2.00
CA LYS A 29 4.12 2.56 1.91
C LYS A 29 5.13 1.46 2.24
N LEU A 30 5.39 0.60 1.27
CA LEU A 30 6.34 -0.50 1.43
C LEU A 30 7.76 0.04 1.67
N GLN A 31 8.39 -0.37 2.77
CA GLN A 31 9.78 -0.06 3.06
C GLN A 31 10.71 -1.01 2.29
N MET A 32 10.75 -0.86 0.96
CA MET A 32 11.45 -1.78 0.07
C MET A 32 12.92 -2.02 0.45
N LEU A 33 13.63 -0.97 0.87
CA LEU A 33 15.03 -1.08 1.32
C LEU A 33 15.19 -2.06 2.49
N ASN A 34 14.26 -2.03 3.46
CA ASN A 34 14.27 -2.95 4.61
C ASN A 34 13.91 -4.38 4.19
N MET A 35 13.11 -4.53 3.13
CA MET A 35 12.74 -5.85 2.63
C MET A 35 13.85 -6.50 1.78
N ILE A 36 14.62 -5.69 1.04
CA ILE A 36 15.75 -6.15 0.21
C ILE A 36 16.95 -6.57 1.08
N GLN A 37 17.14 -5.96 2.26
CA GLN A 37 18.16 -6.39 3.22
C GLN A 37 17.95 -7.84 3.70
N LYS A 38 16.74 -8.39 3.56
CA LYS A 38 16.49 -9.83 3.75
C LYS A 38 16.90 -10.58 2.48
N HIS A 39 18.15 -11.04 2.46
CA HIS A 39 18.80 -11.67 1.29
C HIS A 39 17.96 -12.74 0.58
N SER A 40 17.15 -13.51 1.30
CA SER A 40 16.31 -14.58 0.72
C SER A 40 15.14 -14.08 -0.14
N LEU A 41 14.68 -12.83 0.04
CA LEU A 41 13.55 -12.25 -0.70
C LEU A 41 13.99 -11.14 -1.67
N ALA A 42 15.23 -10.67 -1.57
CA ALA A 42 15.77 -9.55 -2.33
C ALA A 42 15.54 -9.70 -3.85
N LYS A 43 15.86 -10.87 -4.40
CA LYS A 43 15.71 -11.14 -5.85
C LYS A 43 14.25 -11.03 -6.29
N SER A 44 13.34 -11.72 -5.60
CA SER A 44 11.90 -11.71 -5.93
C SER A 44 11.27 -10.32 -5.80
N ILE A 45 11.69 -9.53 -4.80
CA ILE A 45 11.23 -8.14 -4.61
C ILE A 45 11.74 -7.25 -5.74
N MET A 46 13.02 -7.37 -6.10
CA MET A 46 13.61 -6.59 -7.20
C MET A 46 12.98 -6.95 -8.55
N ASP A 47 12.76 -8.24 -8.81
CA ASP A 47 12.13 -8.71 -10.04
C ASP A 47 10.67 -8.26 -10.15
N ALA A 48 9.93 -8.20 -9.04
CA ALA A 48 8.57 -7.69 -9.02
C ALA A 48 8.50 -6.16 -9.22
N SER A 49 9.60 -5.44 -9.01
CA SER A 49 9.76 -4.02 -9.35
C SER A 49 8.62 -3.13 -8.82
N TRP A 50 8.17 -3.38 -7.59
CA TRP A 50 7.02 -2.71 -6.97
C TRP A 50 7.17 -1.19 -6.87
N GLY A 51 8.39 -0.69 -6.61
CA GLY A 51 8.67 0.75 -6.56
C GLY A 51 8.32 1.43 -7.87
N ALA A 52 8.89 0.93 -8.97
CA ALA A 52 8.61 1.46 -10.30
C ALA A 52 7.12 1.37 -10.68
N PHE A 53 6.41 0.32 -10.25
CA PHE A 53 4.97 0.23 -10.44
C PHE A 53 4.20 1.33 -9.68
N LEU A 54 4.53 1.56 -8.40
CA LEU A 54 3.90 2.60 -7.59
C LEU A 54 4.15 4.00 -8.15
N ASP A 55 5.36 4.27 -8.64
CA ASP A 55 5.71 5.56 -9.25
C ASP A 55 4.93 5.77 -10.56
N ILE A 56 4.79 4.73 -11.39
CA ILE A 56 3.94 4.75 -12.60
C ILE A 56 2.47 4.97 -12.26
N LEU A 57 1.97 4.32 -11.20
CA LEU A 57 0.59 4.45 -10.74
C LEU A 57 0.31 5.88 -10.27
N GLU A 58 1.22 6.47 -9.50
CA GLU A 58 1.14 7.86 -9.04
C GLU A 58 1.18 8.86 -10.20
N GLU A 59 2.10 8.69 -11.14
CA GLU A 59 2.18 9.55 -12.33
C GLU A 59 0.87 9.49 -13.13
N LYS A 60 0.36 8.28 -13.40
CA LYS A 60 -0.88 8.10 -14.16
C LYS A 60 -2.10 8.65 -13.44
N ALA A 61 -2.22 8.42 -12.14
CA ALA A 61 -3.32 8.96 -11.35
C ALA A 61 -3.28 10.49 -11.35
N ALA A 62 -2.11 11.10 -11.12
CA ALA A 62 -1.96 12.55 -11.13
C ALA A 62 -2.34 13.16 -12.49
N ARG A 63 -1.96 12.51 -13.60
CA ARG A 63 -2.34 12.93 -14.97
C ARG A 63 -3.84 12.87 -15.23
N ALA A 64 -4.57 11.99 -14.53
CA ALA A 64 -6.02 11.88 -14.60
C ALA A 64 -6.75 12.76 -13.56
N GLY A 65 -6.02 13.55 -12.76
CA GLY A 65 -6.60 14.33 -11.66
C GLY A 65 -7.04 13.47 -10.47
N HIS A 66 -6.44 12.30 -10.30
CA HIS A 66 -6.74 11.33 -9.25
C HIS A 66 -5.61 11.25 -8.22
N GLN A 67 -5.89 10.66 -7.06
CA GLN A 67 -4.94 10.59 -5.95
C GLN A 67 -4.52 9.15 -5.63
N VAL A 68 -3.22 8.93 -5.44
CA VAL A 68 -2.70 7.73 -4.79
C VAL A 68 -2.24 8.08 -3.38
N ILE A 69 -2.72 7.36 -2.37
CA ILE A 69 -2.38 7.58 -0.96
C ILE A 69 -1.55 6.40 -0.45
N ARG A 70 -0.29 6.67 -0.09
CA ARG A 70 0.59 5.68 0.55
C ARG A 70 0.37 5.70 2.07
N VAL A 71 -0.16 4.62 2.64
CA VAL A 71 -0.43 4.50 4.09
C VAL A 71 0.66 3.71 4.82
N ASN A 72 0.77 3.92 6.13
CA ASN A 72 1.68 3.13 6.96
C ASN A 72 1.27 1.63 6.95
N PRO A 73 2.16 0.70 6.51
CA PRO A 73 1.86 -0.73 6.41
C PRO A 73 1.74 -1.43 7.77
N ARG A 74 2.11 -0.76 8.88
CA ARG A 74 2.10 -1.40 10.19
C ARG A 74 0.72 -1.92 10.55
N PHE A 75 0.65 -3.21 10.88
CA PHE A 75 -0.55 -3.96 11.29
C PHE A 75 -1.70 -4.06 10.27
N THR A 76 -1.52 -3.65 9.01
CA THR A 76 -2.59 -3.72 7.99
C THR A 76 -3.13 -5.14 7.77
N SER A 77 -2.25 -6.15 7.75
CA SER A 77 -2.63 -7.56 7.58
C SER A 77 -3.03 -8.25 8.90
N GLN A 78 -2.69 -7.67 10.04
CA GLN A 78 -2.93 -8.23 11.37
C GLN A 78 -4.22 -7.71 12.01
N LYS A 79 -4.47 -6.41 11.92
CA LYS A 79 -5.67 -5.75 12.44
C LYS A 79 -6.90 -6.32 11.73
N CYS A 80 -7.91 -6.72 12.47
CA CYS A 80 -9.19 -7.09 11.88
C CYS A 80 -9.89 -5.81 11.40
N HIS A 81 -10.24 -5.73 10.13
CA HIS A 81 -10.95 -4.55 9.62
C HIS A 81 -12.34 -4.38 10.24
N LYS A 82 -12.94 -5.48 10.73
CA LYS A 82 -14.30 -5.50 11.29
C LYS A 82 -14.33 -4.99 12.74
N CYS A 83 -13.47 -5.50 13.62
CA CYS A 83 -13.51 -5.17 15.05
C CYS A 83 -12.27 -4.41 15.56
N GLY A 84 -11.23 -4.23 14.74
CA GLY A 84 -10.04 -3.49 15.12
C GLY A 84 -9.01 -4.26 15.95
N GLU A 85 -9.32 -5.47 16.40
CA GLU A 85 -8.40 -6.30 17.19
C GLU A 85 -7.22 -6.84 16.37
N ILE A 86 -6.07 -7.03 17.03
CA ILE A 86 -4.87 -7.55 16.39
C ILE A 86 -4.89 -9.08 16.38
N VAL A 87 -4.88 -9.66 15.19
CA VAL A 87 -4.74 -11.10 14.99
C VAL A 87 -3.33 -11.41 14.51
N GLN A 88 -2.46 -11.84 15.44
CA GLN A 88 -1.10 -12.27 15.14
C GLN A 88 -1.14 -13.51 14.23
N LYS A 89 -0.33 -13.49 13.16
CA LYS A 89 -0.26 -14.58 12.19
C LYS A 89 1.06 -14.49 11.41
N SER A 90 1.57 -15.64 10.98
CA SER A 90 2.75 -15.72 10.13
C SER A 90 2.42 -15.33 8.67
N LEU A 91 3.46 -15.12 7.86
CA LEU A 91 3.30 -14.81 6.43
C LEU A 91 2.67 -15.96 5.61
N SER A 92 2.75 -17.21 6.09
CA SER A 92 2.15 -18.36 5.42
C SER A 92 0.64 -18.45 5.64
N VAL A 93 0.09 -17.81 6.68
CA VAL A 93 -1.36 -17.79 6.93
C VAL A 93 -2.02 -16.83 5.93
N ARG A 94 -2.80 -17.39 5.00
CA ARG A 94 -3.49 -16.64 3.94
C ARG A 94 -4.93 -16.27 4.28
N THR A 95 -5.54 -16.93 5.26
CA THR A 95 -6.89 -16.61 5.75
C THR A 95 -6.80 -15.76 7.01
N HIS A 96 -7.53 -14.65 7.04
CA HIS A 96 -7.78 -13.88 8.25
C HIS A 96 -9.01 -14.44 8.96
N LEU A 97 -8.79 -15.24 10.00
CA LEU A 97 -9.82 -15.68 10.95
C LEU A 97 -9.69 -14.85 12.22
N CYS A 98 -10.69 -14.01 12.53
CA CYS A 98 -10.67 -13.18 13.73
C CYS A 98 -11.35 -13.91 14.90
N PRO A 99 -10.62 -14.27 15.98
CA PRO A 99 -11.20 -14.95 17.14
C PRO A 99 -12.11 -14.04 17.98
N PHE A 100 -12.00 -12.72 17.83
CA PHE A 100 -12.73 -11.74 18.63
C PHE A 100 -14.13 -11.43 18.09
N CYS A 101 -14.33 -11.51 16.77
CA CYS A 101 -15.60 -11.12 16.14
C CYS A 101 -16.11 -12.10 15.06
N GLY A 102 -15.43 -13.23 14.88
CA GLY A 102 -15.79 -14.28 13.91
C GLY A 102 -15.60 -13.89 12.45
N TYR A 103 -14.99 -12.75 12.12
CA TYR A 103 -14.76 -12.36 10.72
C TYR A 103 -13.79 -13.32 10.02
N VAL A 104 -14.16 -13.78 8.83
CA VAL A 104 -13.35 -14.64 7.96
C VAL A 104 -13.23 -14.01 6.58
N ALA A 105 -12.02 -13.85 6.09
CA ALA A 105 -11.73 -13.46 4.70
C ALA A 105 -10.32 -13.84 4.31
N ASP A 106 -9.97 -13.69 3.02
CA ASP A 106 -8.58 -13.65 2.61
C ASP A 106 -7.83 -12.50 3.33
N ARG A 107 -6.59 -12.75 3.71
CA ARG A 107 -5.74 -11.82 4.47
C ARG A 107 -5.51 -10.53 3.71
N ASP A 108 -5.29 -10.61 2.40
CA ASP A 108 -5.00 -9.45 1.57
C ASP A 108 -6.29 -8.63 1.35
N VAL A 109 -7.47 -9.27 1.31
CA VAL A 109 -8.76 -8.55 1.35
C VAL A 109 -8.95 -7.80 2.67
N ASN A 110 -8.65 -8.43 3.81
CA ASN A 110 -8.68 -7.74 5.11
C ASN A 110 -7.68 -6.57 5.14
N ALA A 111 -6.47 -6.77 4.62
CA ALA A 111 -5.45 -5.74 4.54
C ALA A 111 -5.89 -4.57 3.65
N ALA A 112 -6.45 -4.83 2.47
CA ALA A 112 -6.97 -3.81 1.56
C ALA A 112 -8.04 -2.93 2.23
N LYS A 113 -8.96 -3.53 2.99
CA LYS A 113 -9.97 -2.77 3.76
C LYS A 113 -9.33 -1.88 4.84
N ASN A 114 -8.31 -2.37 5.55
CA ASN A 114 -7.57 -1.56 6.51
C ASN A 114 -6.77 -0.43 5.85
N ILE A 115 -6.15 -0.70 4.70
CA ILE A 115 -5.40 0.30 3.91
C ILE A 115 -6.32 1.43 3.48
N LEU A 116 -7.49 1.09 2.93
CA LEU A 116 -8.51 2.06 2.54
C LEU A 116 -9.03 2.87 3.74
N ALA A 117 -9.29 2.22 4.88
CA ALA A 117 -9.72 2.91 6.09
C ALA A 117 -8.67 3.91 6.60
N LYS A 118 -7.38 3.54 6.57
CA LYS A 118 -6.27 4.46 6.92
C LYS A 118 -6.17 5.64 5.94
N ALA A 119 -6.34 5.39 4.64
CA ALA A 119 -6.29 6.44 3.63
C ALA A 119 -7.44 7.44 3.79
N ARG A 120 -8.64 6.97 4.14
CA ARG A 120 -9.80 7.84 4.43
C ARG A 120 -9.63 8.67 5.70
N ALA A 121 -8.90 8.15 6.69
CA ALA A 121 -8.58 8.88 7.91
C ALA A 121 -7.40 9.87 7.73
N TRP A 122 -6.72 9.84 6.58
CA TRP A 122 -5.66 10.79 6.28
C TRP A 122 -6.28 12.17 6.03
N PRO A 123 -5.85 13.25 6.74
CA PRO A 123 -6.39 14.57 6.52
C PRO A 123 -6.20 14.96 5.05
N SER A 124 -7.31 15.28 4.38
CA SER A 124 -7.37 15.66 2.98
C SER A 124 -6.75 17.04 2.79
N GLY A 125 -5.43 17.11 2.85
CA GLY A 125 -4.71 18.37 2.75
C GLY A 125 -3.21 18.17 2.87
N THR A 126 -2.56 17.90 1.73
CA THR A 126 -1.34 18.57 1.25
C THR A 126 -0.77 17.74 0.11
N VAL A 127 -0.99 18.21 -1.12
CA VAL A 127 -0.12 17.93 -2.25
C VAL A 127 0.99 18.97 -2.20
N SER A 128 2.19 18.57 -1.78
CA SER A 128 3.46 18.92 -2.40
C SER A 128 4.62 18.33 -1.61
N ALA A 129 5.52 17.66 -2.32
CA ALA A 129 6.83 17.34 -1.81
C ALA A 129 7.57 18.66 -1.47
N GLY A 130 8.04 18.80 -0.24
CA GLY A 130 9.11 19.76 0.07
C GLY A 130 8.84 20.86 1.10
N SER A 131 8.19 20.60 2.24
CA SER A 131 8.34 21.49 3.41
C SER A 131 8.27 20.71 4.73
N PRO A 132 9.19 20.94 5.69
CA PRO A 132 9.16 20.27 6.98
C PRO A 132 8.09 20.92 7.85
N VAL A 133 7.03 20.18 8.17
CA VAL A 133 6.01 20.64 9.13
C VAL A 133 6.54 20.32 10.53
N GLU A 134 6.91 21.36 11.28
CA GLU A 134 7.21 21.26 12.71
C GLU A 134 6.02 20.68 13.47
N LEU A 135 6.26 19.55 14.14
CA LEU A 135 5.37 18.98 15.14
C LEU A 135 5.31 19.92 16.34
N ARG A 136 4.25 20.74 16.45
CA ARG A 136 3.94 21.42 17.71
C ARG A 136 3.43 20.39 18.72
N SER A 137 4.23 20.19 19.76
CA SER A 137 3.89 19.38 20.94
C SER A 137 2.59 19.87 21.59
N PRO A 138 1.71 18.96 22.08
CA PRO A 138 0.60 19.36 22.92
C PRO A 138 1.13 19.88 24.25
N GLN A 139 0.74 21.10 24.64
CA GLN A 139 0.96 21.61 25.99
C GLN A 139 0.03 20.86 26.95
N LEU A 140 0.63 20.25 27.97
CA LEU A 140 -0.04 19.92 29.23
C LEU A 140 -0.28 21.22 30.02
#